data_AF-A0A2V6WAV4-F1
#
_entry.id   AF-A0A2V6WAV4-F1
#
_cell.length_a   1.000
_cell.length_b   1.000
_cell.length_c   1.000
_cell.angle_alpha   90.00
_cell.angle_beta   90.00
_cell.angle_gamma   90.00
#
_symmetry.space_group_name_H-M   'P 1'
#
loop_
_entity.id
_entity.type
_entity.pdbx_description
1 polymer ?
#
loop_
_entity_poly.entity_id
_entity_poly.type
_entity_poly.pdbx_seq_one_letter_code
_entity_poly.pdbx_strand_id
1 'polypeptide(L)'
;MPADAWGITDAYDDSRGERRRTPAVTRQALRAAMGGDSADPRPPGDAPVVVVTRESGPATLAPGELFLEDGARLRVAGLLPPDVPLGYHELHPHGGGAPVRVIVCPPVCHLPEGLRTWGWAAQLYGVRSVES
;
A
#
# COMPACT_ATOMS: atom_id res chain seq x y z
N MET A 1 -11.72 6.58 13.32
CA MET A 1 -13.04 6.89 12.73
C MET A 1 -13.43 5.73 11.85
N PRO A 2 -14.62 5.12 12.00
CA PRO A 2 -15.02 4.03 11.13
C PRO A 2 -15.23 4.57 9.70
N ALA A 3 -14.50 4.01 8.74
CA ALA A 3 -14.79 4.18 7.33
C ALA A 3 -15.86 3.18 6.89
N ASP A 4 -16.60 3.49 5.82
CA ASP A 4 -17.46 2.49 5.18
C ASP A 4 -16.65 1.45 4.39
N ALA A 5 -17.33 0.51 3.74
CA ALA A 5 -16.69 -0.53 2.93
C ALA A 5 -15.81 0.00 1.78
N TRP A 6 -15.99 1.26 1.36
CA TRP A 6 -15.20 1.93 0.33
C TRP A 6 -14.03 2.74 0.92
N GLY A 7 -13.81 2.69 2.23
CA GLY A 7 -12.79 3.49 2.90
C GLY A 7 -13.18 4.96 3.09
N ILE A 8 -14.44 5.33 2.89
CA ILE A 8 -14.91 6.72 3.04
C ILE A 8 -15.36 6.96 4.47
N THR A 9 -14.75 7.94 5.14
CA THR A 9 -15.10 8.32 6.52
C THR A 9 -16.33 9.24 6.57
N ASP A 10 -17.08 9.13 7.66
CA ASP A 10 -18.27 9.96 7.91
C ASP A 10 -17.95 11.33 8.55
N ALA A 11 -16.71 11.50 9.04
CA ALA A 11 -16.22 12.71 9.67
C ALA A 11 -14.68 12.78 9.64
N TYR A 12 -14.15 13.99 9.80
CA TYR A 12 -12.72 14.27 9.94
C TYR A 12 -12.51 15.49 10.85
N ASP A 13 -11.30 15.64 11.39
CA ASP A 13 -10.90 16.85 12.11
C ASP A 13 -10.21 17.79 11.12
N ASP A 14 -10.69 19.03 11.03
CA ASP A 14 -10.14 20.01 10.10
C ASP A 14 -8.82 20.64 10.61
N SER A 15 -8.21 21.53 9.81
CA SER A 15 -6.95 22.17 10.17
C SER A 15 -7.04 23.11 11.38
N ARG A 16 -8.25 23.43 11.87
CA ARG A 16 -8.49 24.17 13.11
C ARG A 16 -8.77 23.23 14.29
N GLY A 17 -8.69 21.92 14.08
CA GLY A 17 -9.02 20.89 15.08
C GLY A 17 -10.53 20.73 15.31
N GLU A 18 -11.38 21.31 14.46
CA GLU A 18 -12.82 21.17 14.58
C GLU A 18 -13.30 19.90 13.87
N ARG A 19 -14.14 19.11 14.55
CA ARG A 19 -14.73 17.93 13.93
C ARG A 19 -15.80 18.32 12.91
N ARG A 20 -15.61 17.91 11.66
CA ARG A 20 -16.53 18.11 10.55
C ARG A 20 -17.17 16.80 10.15
N ARG A 21 -18.46 16.81 9.85
CA ARG A 21 -19.14 15.67 9.21
C ARG A 21 -18.97 15.74 7.71
N THR A 22 -18.73 14.60 7.09
CA THR A 22 -18.78 14.43 5.63
C THR A 22 -20.25 14.25 5.23
N PRO A 23 -20.88 15.20 4.50
CA PRO A 23 -22.28 15.08 4.11
C PRO A 23 -22.54 13.84 3.25
N ALA A 24 -23.75 13.27 3.32
CA ALA A 24 -24.11 12.07 2.57
C ALA A 24 -23.93 12.25 1.05
N VAL A 25 -24.29 13.42 0.53
CA VAL A 25 -24.12 13.79 -0.88
C VAL A 25 -22.65 13.76 -1.31
N THR A 26 -21.73 14.19 -0.45
CA THR A 26 -20.29 14.14 -0.72
C THR A 26 -19.79 12.70 -0.73
N ARG A 27 -20.21 11.87 0.23
CA ARG A 27 -19.82 10.45 0.26
C ARG A 27 -20.31 9.71 -0.98
N GLN A 28 -21.52 10.00 -1.45
CA GLN A 28 -22.06 9.43 -2.70
C GLN A 28 -21.24 9.87 -3.92
N ALA A 29 -20.90 11.15 -4.03
CA ALA A 29 -20.06 11.66 -5.12
C ALA A 29 -18.66 11.03 -5.12
N LEU A 30 -18.06 10.82 -3.94
CA LEU A 30 -16.78 10.13 -3.80
C LEU A 30 -16.87 8.67 -4.27
N ARG A 31 -17.90 7.92 -3.83
CA ARG A 31 -18.11 6.53 -4.30
C ARG A 31 -18.26 6.46 -5.82
N ALA A 32 -19.06 7.36 -6.41
CA ALA A 32 -19.21 7.42 -7.86
C ALA A 32 -17.88 7.74 -8.58
N ALA A 33 -17.08 8.67 -8.04
CA ALA A 33 -15.76 8.99 -8.58
C ALA A 33 -14.75 7.84 -8.46
N MET A 34 -14.90 6.96 -7.47
CA MET A 34 -14.12 5.72 -7.32
C MET A 34 -14.62 4.58 -8.24
N GLY A 35 -15.60 4.84 -9.09
CA GLY A 35 -16.18 3.85 -10.01
C GLY A 35 -17.30 3.00 -9.40
N GLY A 36 -17.88 3.43 -8.28
CA GLY A 36 -19.02 2.75 -7.66
C GLY A 36 -20.27 2.82 -8.51
N ASP A 37 -20.85 1.65 -8.77
CA ASP A 37 -22.17 1.53 -9.39
C ASP A 37 -23.25 1.77 -8.32
N SER A 38 -24.33 2.46 -8.69
CA SER A 38 -25.49 2.58 -7.81
C SER A 38 -26.23 1.24 -7.64
N ALA A 39 -26.03 0.29 -8.57
CA ALA A 39 -26.62 -1.04 -8.53
C ALA A 39 -25.84 -2.07 -7.69
N ASP A 40 -24.51 -1.93 -7.53
CA ASP A 40 -23.70 -2.73 -6.59
C ASP A 40 -23.03 -1.82 -5.55
N PRO A 41 -23.48 -1.84 -4.29
CA PRO A 41 -22.92 -0.99 -3.25
C PRO A 41 -21.53 -1.43 -2.77
N ARG A 42 -20.96 -2.54 -3.26
CA ARG A 42 -19.66 -3.05 -2.82
C ARG A 42 -18.53 -2.52 -3.70
N PRO A 43 -17.35 -2.24 -3.11
CA PRO A 43 -16.17 -1.93 -3.90
C PRO A 43 -15.78 -3.12 -4.79
N PRO A 44 -15.07 -2.87 -5.90
CA PRO A 44 -14.41 -3.92 -6.66
C PRO A 44 -13.55 -4.79 -5.73
N GLY A 45 -13.43 -6.08 -6.04
CA GLY A 45 -12.51 -6.95 -5.31
C GLY A 45 -11.07 -6.47 -5.47
N ASP A 46 -10.29 -6.53 -4.38
CA ASP A 46 -8.90 -6.10 -4.40
C ASP A 46 -8.07 -6.92 -5.40
N ALA A 47 -7.11 -6.27 -6.06
CA ALA A 47 -6.07 -6.99 -6.77
C ALA A 47 -5.31 -7.88 -5.77
N PRO A 48 -4.89 -9.09 -6.16
CA PRO A 48 -4.24 -10.03 -5.25
C PRO A 48 -2.82 -9.56 -4.93
N VAL A 49 -2.69 -8.58 -4.04
CA VAL A 49 -1.42 -8.02 -3.56
C VAL A 49 -1.38 -8.14 -2.04
N VAL A 50 -0.30 -8.73 -1.55
CA VAL A 50 -0.01 -8.82 -0.12
C VAL A 50 1.26 -8.03 0.14
N VAL A 51 1.16 -6.99 0.96
CA VAL A 51 2.29 -6.18 1.40
C VAL A 51 2.60 -6.52 2.85
N VAL A 52 3.84 -6.90 3.12
CA VAL A 52 4.28 -7.33 4.44
C VAL A 52 5.46 -6.49 4.89
N THR A 53 5.50 -6.18 6.18
CA THR A 53 6.72 -5.71 6.84
C THR A 53 7.16 -6.78 7.82
N ARG A 54 8.46 -6.88 8.11
CA ARG A 54 8.97 -7.83 9.10
C ARG A 54 8.41 -7.60 10.52
N GLU A 55 7.89 -6.41 10.78
CA GLU A 55 7.32 -6.03 12.08
C GLU A 55 5.84 -6.37 12.21
N SER A 56 5.15 -6.65 11.08
CA SER A 56 3.74 -7.01 11.05
C SER A 56 3.44 -8.42 11.61
N GLY A 57 4.46 -9.18 11.99
CA GLY A 57 4.33 -10.58 12.40
C GLY A 57 4.17 -11.53 11.20
N PRO A 58 3.88 -12.82 11.45
CA PRO A 58 3.79 -13.82 10.39
C PRO A 58 2.62 -13.51 9.44
N ALA A 59 2.94 -13.25 8.17
CA ALA A 59 1.93 -13.01 7.15
C ALA A 59 1.31 -14.33 6.69
N THR A 60 -0.03 -14.41 6.72
CA THR A 60 -0.76 -15.57 6.23
C THR A 60 -0.87 -15.49 4.70
N LEU A 61 -0.53 -16.58 4.03
CA LEU A 61 -0.59 -16.73 2.58
C LEU A 61 -1.34 -18.01 2.22
N ALA A 62 -1.94 -18.06 1.03
CA ALA A 62 -2.44 -19.31 0.51
C ALA A 62 -1.28 -20.33 0.34
N PRO A 63 -1.49 -21.63 0.59
CA PRO A 63 -0.50 -22.64 0.26
C PRO A 63 -0.18 -22.63 -1.24
N GLY A 64 1.10 -22.65 -1.60
CA GLY A 64 1.53 -22.45 -2.99
C GLY A 64 3.05 -22.49 -3.18
N GLU A 65 3.46 -22.13 -4.39
CA GLU A 65 4.87 -21.91 -4.74
C GLU A 65 5.13 -20.40 -4.83
N LEU A 66 6.11 -19.90 -4.07
CA LEU A 66 6.54 -18.51 -4.05
C LEU A 66 7.80 -18.35 -4.91
N PHE A 67 7.72 -17.50 -5.91
CA PHE A 67 8.83 -17.09 -6.76
C PHE A 67 9.41 -15.80 -6.20
N LEU A 68 10.67 -15.85 -5.78
CA LEU A 68 11.39 -14.70 -5.27
C LEU A 68 11.87 -13.80 -6.40
N GLU A 69 12.23 -12.57 -6.05
CA GLU A 69 12.67 -11.55 -7.03
C GLU A 69 13.96 -11.96 -7.74
N ASP A 70 14.84 -12.66 -7.02
CA ASP A 70 16.09 -13.20 -7.52
C ASP A 70 15.93 -14.47 -8.37
N GLY A 71 14.68 -14.93 -8.56
CA GLY A 71 14.34 -16.14 -9.31
C GLY A 71 14.36 -17.44 -8.49
N ALA A 72 14.72 -17.40 -7.21
CA ALA A 72 14.60 -18.55 -6.33
C ALA A 72 13.13 -18.94 -6.08
N ARG A 73 12.90 -20.16 -5.61
CA ARG A 73 11.55 -20.73 -5.44
C ARG A 73 11.43 -21.36 -4.06
N LEU A 74 10.35 -21.02 -3.35
CA LEU A 74 10.06 -21.52 -2.02
C LEU A 74 8.64 -22.08 -1.95
N ARG A 75 8.48 -23.21 -1.28
CA ARG A 75 7.14 -23.73 -0.97
C ARG A 75 6.57 -23.01 0.25
N VAL A 76 5.34 -22.55 0.13
CA VAL A 76 4.58 -21.88 1.20
C VAL A 76 3.42 -22.78 1.63
N ALA A 77 3.28 -23.00 2.94
CA ALA A 77 2.27 -23.89 3.53
C ALA A 77 1.27 -23.14 4.43
N GLY A 78 0.98 -21.87 4.13
CA GLY A 78 0.03 -21.06 4.89
C GLY A 78 0.63 -19.79 5.49
N LEU A 79 1.95 -19.73 5.64
CA LEU A 79 2.68 -18.59 6.21
C LEU A 79 3.86 -18.21 5.33
N LEU A 80 4.10 -16.92 5.16
CA LEU A 80 5.31 -16.43 4.54
C LEU A 80 6.53 -16.80 5.41
N PRO A 81 7.56 -17.46 4.86
CA PRO A 81 8.81 -17.70 5.59
C PRO A 81 9.45 -16.39 6.07
N PRO A 82 10.02 -16.35 7.29
CA PRO A 82 10.54 -15.12 7.88
C PRO A 82 11.82 -14.61 7.20
N ASP A 83 12.52 -15.49 6.48
CA ASP A 83 13.79 -15.27 5.79
C ASP A 83 13.63 -14.80 4.34
N VAL A 84 12.38 -14.66 3.85
CA VAL A 84 12.15 -14.07 2.52
C VAL A 84 12.79 -12.67 2.47
N PRO A 85 13.61 -12.39 1.43
CA PRO A 85 14.30 -11.11 1.30
C PRO A 85 13.32 -9.96 1.07
N LEU A 86 13.80 -8.72 1.23
CA LEU A 86 13.04 -7.56 0.78
C LEU A 86 12.90 -7.62 -0.75
N GLY A 87 11.75 -7.22 -1.28
CA GLY A 87 11.54 -7.20 -2.71
C GLY A 87 10.13 -7.54 -3.18
N TYR A 88 10.03 -7.79 -4.48
CA TYR A 88 8.81 -8.13 -5.20
C TYR A 88 8.82 -9.62 -5.56
N HIS A 89 7.87 -10.37 -5.02
CA HIS A 89 7.74 -11.82 -5.19
C HIS A 89 6.36 -12.16 -5.73
N GLU A 90 6.19 -13.39 -6.20
CA GLU A 90 4.93 -13.84 -6.75
C GLU A 90 4.56 -15.21 -6.20
N LEU A 91 3.39 -15.31 -5.56
CA LEU A 91 2.84 -16.56 -5.05
C LEU A 91 1.87 -17.14 -6.06
N HIS A 92 2.08 -18.40 -6.44
CA HIS A 92 1.17 -19.20 -7.24
C HIS A 92 0.46 -20.22 -6.34
N PRO A 93 -0.83 -20.01 -6.01
CA PRO A 93 -1.57 -20.88 -5.10
C PRO A 93 -1.75 -22.30 -5.67
N HIS A 94 -1.60 -23.33 -4.83
CA HIS A 94 -1.82 -24.73 -5.24
C HIS A 94 -3.27 -25.04 -5.59
N GLY A 95 -4.23 -24.34 -5.00
CA GLY A 95 -5.68 -24.53 -5.24
C GLY A 95 -6.18 -23.96 -6.58
N GLY A 96 -5.29 -23.43 -7.42
CA GLY A 96 -5.66 -22.60 -8.56
C GLY A 96 -6.04 -21.18 -8.13
N GLY A 97 -6.08 -20.27 -9.10
CA GLY A 97 -6.34 -18.85 -8.88
C GLY A 97 -5.31 -17.96 -9.57
N ALA A 98 -5.57 -16.66 -9.56
CA ALA A 98 -4.62 -15.69 -10.09
C ALA A 98 -3.35 -15.65 -9.22
N PRO A 99 -2.16 -15.45 -9.81
CA PRO A 99 -0.95 -15.15 -9.05
C PRO A 99 -1.15 -13.98 -8.10
N VAL A 100 -0.58 -14.09 -6.90
CA VAL A 100 -0.62 -13.06 -5.85
C VAL A 100 0.73 -12.37 -5.80
N ARG A 101 0.78 -11.04 -5.95
CA ARG A 101 2.00 -10.26 -5.76
C ARG A 101 2.29 -10.17 -4.27
N VAL A 102 3.46 -10.62 -3.83
CA VAL A 102 3.91 -10.51 -2.43
C VAL A 102 5.04 -9.49 -2.39
N ILE A 103 4.88 -8.41 -1.61
CA ILE A 103 5.88 -7.35 -1.49
C ILE A 103 6.40 -7.33 -0.05
N VAL A 104 7.69 -7.61 0.12
CA VAL A 104 8.35 -7.58 1.43
C VAL A 104 9.07 -6.24 1.57
N CYS A 105 8.54 -5.38 2.43
CA CYS A 105 9.02 -4.02 2.64
C CYS A 105 9.94 -3.92 3.85
N PRO A 106 10.95 -3.03 3.82
CA PRO A 106 11.67 -2.65 5.04
C PRO A 106 10.69 -1.97 6.01
N PRO A 107 10.92 -2.08 7.33
CA PRO A 107 10.04 -1.43 8.30
C PRO A 107 10.21 0.08 8.37
N VAL A 108 11.36 0.59 7.95
CA VAL A 108 11.71 2.01 7.94
C VAL A 108 12.36 2.37 6.61
N CYS A 109 12.13 3.59 6.15
CA CYS A 109 12.88 4.14 5.02
C CYS A 109 14.36 4.28 5.37
N HIS A 110 15.23 4.16 4.37
CA HIS A 110 16.66 4.35 4.57
C HIS A 110 16.97 5.78 5.04
N LEU A 111 17.73 5.90 6.11
CA LEU A 111 18.37 7.12 6.58
C LEU A 111 19.80 6.77 7.00
N PRO A 112 20.85 7.40 6.44
CA PRO A 112 22.21 7.14 6.85
C PRO A 112 22.40 7.38 8.35
N GLU A 113 23.12 6.47 9.01
CA GLU A 113 23.35 6.55 10.46
C GLU A 113 24.07 7.86 10.83
N GLY A 114 23.57 8.53 11.86
CA GLY A 114 24.19 9.75 12.38
C GLY A 114 24.08 10.98 11.47
N LEU A 115 23.27 10.94 10.40
CA LEU A 115 23.13 12.06 9.46
C LEU A 115 22.56 13.31 10.17
N ARG A 116 23.45 14.26 10.46
CA ARG A 116 23.13 15.61 10.95
C ARG A 116 23.78 16.62 10.01
N THR A 117 23.07 17.02 8.98
CA THR A 117 23.59 17.89 7.93
C THR A 117 22.59 18.98 7.55
N TRP A 118 23.00 19.89 6.69
CA TRP A 118 22.16 20.90 6.06
C TRP A 118 22.24 20.77 4.54
N GLY A 119 21.28 21.35 3.83
CA GLY A 119 21.26 21.40 2.38
C GLY A 119 20.42 22.56 1.88
N TRP A 120 20.59 22.91 0.60
CA TRP A 120 19.79 23.94 -0.04
C TRP A 120 18.53 23.34 -0.66
N ALA A 121 17.39 23.98 -0.43
CA ALA A 121 16.17 23.74 -1.21
C ALA A 121 15.99 24.90 -2.18
N ALA A 122 15.92 24.60 -3.48
CA ALA A 122 15.74 25.60 -4.52
C ALA A 122 14.59 25.21 -5.45
N GLN A 123 13.83 26.21 -5.89
CA GLN A 123 12.91 26.07 -7.00
C GLN A 123 13.75 26.11 -8.28
N LEU A 124 14.03 24.96 -8.90
CA LEU A 124 15.02 24.85 -9.98
C LEU A 124 14.73 25.78 -11.15
N TYR A 125 13.46 26.00 -11.49
CA TYR A 125 13.04 26.95 -12.53
C TYR A 125 13.39 28.42 -12.22
N GLY A 126 13.68 28.76 -10.96
CA GLY A 126 14.11 30.08 -10.51
C GLY A 126 15.64 30.23 -10.40
N VAL A 127 16.40 29.15 -10.62
CA VAL A 127 17.86 29.16 -10.59
C VAL A 127 18.38 29.33 -12.01
N ARG A 128 19.15 30.40 -12.26
CA ARG A 128 19.71 30.70 -13.58
C ARG A 128 21.23 30.61 -13.56
N SER A 129 21.80 30.07 -14.64
CA SER A 129 23.20 30.20 -15.01
C SER A 129 23.31 31.01 -16.30
N VAL A 130 24.53 31.24 -16.78
CA VAL A 130 24.75 31.90 -18.08
C VAL A 130 24.39 31.01 -19.28
N GLU A 131 24.22 29.70 -19.05
CA GLU A 131 23.93 28.69 -20.08
C GLU A 131 22.46 28.21 -20.04
N SER A 132 21.64 28.72 -19.12
CA SER A 132 20.22 28.33 -18.91
C SER A 132 19.23 29.46 -19.15
#